data_AF-A0A1V2ZXJ7-F1
#
_entry.id   AF-A0A1V2ZXJ7-F1
#
_cell.length_a   1.000
_cell.length_b   1.000
_cell.length_c   1.000
_cell.angle_alpha   90.00
_cell.angle_beta   90.00
_cell.angle_gamma   90.00
#
_symmetry.space_group_name_H-M   'P 1'
#
loop_
_entity.id
_entity.type
_entity.pdbx_description
1 polymer ?
#
loop_
_entity_poly.entity_id
_entity_poly.type
_entity_poly.pdbx_seq_one_letter_code
_entity_poly.pdbx_strand_id
1 'polypeptide(L)' 'VRRNRIKRIAREAFRQRRTELPPVDIIILARGGAGDVEAEALRREIDHLLDRIR' A
#
# COMPACT_ATOMS: atom_id res chain seq x y z
N VAL A 1 -4.00 14.45 8.35
CA VAL A 1 -4.35 14.32 6.91
C VAL A 1 -3.35 13.48 6.11
N ARG A 2 -2.02 13.74 6.17
CA ARG A 2 -1.00 12.96 5.42
C ARG A 2 -0.96 11.45 5.75
N ARG A 3 -0.99 11.05 7.03
CA ARG A 3 -1.05 9.62 7.43
C ARG A 3 -2.33 8.90 6.96
N ASN A 4 -3.46 9.61 6.87
CA ASN A 4 -4.73 9.03 6.40
C ASN A 4 -4.69 8.76 4.89
N ARG A 5 -3.98 9.60 4.13
CA ARG A 5 -3.73 9.39 2.69
C ARG A 5 -3.04 8.05 2.47
N ILE A 6 -1.98 7.75 3.24
CA ILE A 6 -1.23 6.50 3.17
C ILE A 6 -2.15 5.31 3.42
N LYS A 7 -2.91 5.34 4.52
CA LYS A 7 -3.86 4.26 4.87
C LYS A 7 -4.94 4.07 3.79
N ARG A 8 -5.36 5.13 3.11
CA ARG A 8 -6.35 5.04 2.02
C ARG A 8 -5.76 4.36 0.79
N ILE A 9 -4.61 4.84 0.31
CA ILE A 9 -3.92 4.30 -0.87
C ILE A 9 -3.60 2.81 -0.66
N ALA A 10 -3.06 2.46 0.51
CA ALA A 10 -2.76 1.08 0.87
C ALA A 10 -3.99 0.16 0.82
N ARG A 11 -5.13 0.61 1.34
CA ARG A 11 -6.37 -0.18 1.31
C ARG A 11 -6.96 -0.30 -0.08
N GLU A 12 -6.89 0.77 -0.87
CA GLU A 12 -7.37 0.75 -2.26
C GLU A 12 -6.54 -0.23 -3.11
N ALA A 13 -5.21 -0.18 -2.99
CA ALA A 13 -4.30 -1.12 -3.61
C ALA A 13 -4.62 -2.58 -3.27
N PHE A 14 -4.75 -2.87 -1.98
CA PHE A 14 -5.09 -4.21 -1.51
C PHE A 14 -6.48 -4.66 -1.99
N ARG A 15 -7.50 -3.79 -1.95
CA ARG A 15 -8.85 -4.14 -2.41
C ARG A 15 -8.90 -4.46 -3.89
N GLN A 16 -8.17 -3.72 -4.73
CA GLN A 16 -8.10 -3.96 -6.17
C GLN A 16 -7.50 -5.32 -6.50
N ARG A 17 -6.54 -5.79 -5.70
CA ARG A 17 -5.80 -7.05 -5.93
C ARG A 17 -6.24 -8.19 -5.02
N ARG A 18 -7.29 -8.00 -4.21
CA ARG A 18 -7.68 -8.95 -3.15
C ARG A 18 -7.92 -10.35 -3.67
N THR A 19 -8.45 -10.46 -4.88
CA THR A 19 -8.75 -11.72 -5.57
C THR A 19 -7.50 -12.45 -6.07
N GLU A 20 -6.40 -11.72 -6.30
CA GLU A 20 -5.13 -12.27 -6.81
C GLU A 20 -4.14 -12.62 -5.68
N LEU A 21 -4.36 -12.07 -4.48
CA LEU A 21 -3.48 -12.28 -3.34
C LEU A 21 -3.85 -13.56 -2.57
N PRO A 22 -2.84 -14.32 -2.09
CA PRO A 22 -3.09 -15.47 -1.22
C PRO A 22 -3.75 -15.05 0.11
N PRO A 23 -4.35 -15.98 0.87
CA PRO A 23 -4.96 -15.71 2.16
C PRO A 23 -3.87 -15.47 3.23
N VAL A 24 -3.28 -14.27 3.21
CA VAL A 24 -2.22 -13.85 4.13
C VAL A 24 -2.58 -12.55 4.83
N ASP A 25 -2.07 -12.38 6.05
CA ASP A 25 -2.15 -11.13 6.80
C ASP A 25 -1.00 -10.20 6.41
N ILE A 26 -1.33 -8.98 5.97
CA ILE A 26 -0.35 -7.97 5.51
C ILE A 26 -0.37 -6.78 6.47
N ILE A 27 0.76 -6.55 7.15
CA ILE A 27 0.96 -5.37 8.01
C ILE A 27 1.79 -4.34 7.24
N ILE A 28 1.22 -3.15 7.03
CA ILE A 28 1.91 -2.03 6.36
C ILE A 28 2.40 -1.03 7.42
N LEU A 29 3.72 -0.90 7.54
CA LEU A 29 4.38 0.05 8.43
C LEU A 29 4.90 1.24 7.63
N ALA A 30 4.24 2.40 7.77
CA ALA A 30 4.73 3.65 7.20
C ALA A 30 5.87 4.19 8.04
N ARG A 31 7.10 4.21 7.50
CA ARG A 31 8.25 4.85 8.16
C ARG A 31 8.17 6.37 8.08
N GLY A 32 8.98 7.06 8.89
CA GLY A 32 9.13 8.52 8.81
C GLY A 32 9.46 8.97 7.37
N GLY A 33 8.87 10.08 6.93
CA GLY A 33 8.99 10.58 5.55
C GLY A 33 7.97 10.02 4.56
N ALA A 34 7.26 8.93 4.87
CA ALA A 34 6.23 8.38 3.97
C ALA A 34 5.04 9.33 3.72
N GLY A 35 4.84 10.32 4.61
CA GLY A 35 3.83 11.36 4.43
C GLY A 35 4.18 12.41 3.38
N ASP A 36 5.45 12.51 3.02
CA ASP A 36 5.99 13.52 2.10
C ASP A 36 6.19 12.94 0.69
N VAL A 37 6.08 11.62 0.55
CA VAL A 37 6.05 10.93 -0.74
C VAL A 37 4.74 11.22 -1.47
N GLU A 38 4.85 11.55 -2.75
CA GLU A 38 3.72 11.76 -3.64
C GLU A 38 2.81 10.52 -3.71
N ALA A 39 1.50 10.75 -3.83
CA ALA A 39 0.52 9.67 -3.78
C ALA A 39 0.78 8.58 -4.83
N GLU A 40 1.19 8.98 -6.03
CA GLU A 40 1.49 8.09 -7.14
C GLU A 40 2.76 7.24 -6.89
N ALA A 41 3.80 7.84 -6.32
CA ALA A 41 5.01 7.11 -5.96
C ALA A 41 4.72 6.10 -4.85
N LEU A 42 3.92 6.48 -3.86
CA LEU A 42 3.49 5.58 -2.79
C LEU A 42 2.61 4.44 -3.31
N ARG A 43 1.69 4.73 -4.23
CA ARG A 43 0.83 3.71 -4.87
C ARG A 43 1.66 2.67 -5.60
N ARG A 44 2.64 3.11 -6.40
CA ARG A 44 3.55 2.24 -7.15
C ARG A 44 4.41 1.37 -6.25
N GLU A 45 4.94 1.92 -5.16
CA GLU A 45 5.72 1.15 -4.19
C GLU A 45 4.88 0.06 -3.52
N ILE A 46 3.65 0.39 -3.13
CA ILE A 46 2.71 -0.59 -2.54
C ILE A 46 2.38 -1.68 -3.55
N ASP A 47 2.12 -1.33 -4.81
CA ASP A 47 1.90 -2.32 -5.86
C ASP A 47 3.08 -3.27 -6.00
N HIS A 48 4.29 -2.74 -6.09
CA HIS A 48 5.49 -3.55 -6.19
C HIS A 48 5.65 -4.50 -4.99
N LEU A 49 5.31 -4.06 -3.77
CA LEU A 49 5.32 -4.93 -2.59
C LEU A 49 4.27 -6.04 -2.66
N LEU A 50 3.06 -5.74 -3.16
CA LEU A 50 2.00 -6.73 -3.34
C LEU A 50 2.33 -7.75 -4.44
N ASP A 51 2.97 -7.31 -5.53
CA ASP A 51 3.38 -8.18 -6.64
C ASP A 51 4.44 -9.21 -6.22
N ARG A 52 5.16 -8.97 -5.13
CA ARG A 52 6.11 -9.92 -4.53
C ARG A 52 5.44 -10.99 -3.65
N ILE A 53 4.18 -10.77 -3.27
CA ILE A 53 3.40 -11.68 -2.41
C ILE A 53 2.52 -12.61 -3.25
N ARG A 54 2.18 -12.20 -4.47
CA ARG A 54 1.58 -13.07 -5.49
C ARG A 54 2.57 -14.15 -5.90
#